data_AF-A0AB39N5C1-F1
#
_entry.id   AF-A0AB39N5C1-F1
#
_cell.length_a   1.000
_cell.length_b   1.000
_cell.length_c   1.000
_cell.angle_alpha   90.00
_cell.angle_beta   90.00
_cell.angle_gamma   90.00
#
_symmetry.space_group_name_H-M   'P 1'
#
loop_
_entity.id
_entity.type
_entity.pdbx_description
1 polymer ?
#
loop_
_entity_poly.entity_id
_entity_poly.type
_entity_poly.pdbx_seq_one_letter_code
_entity_poly.pdbx_strand_id
1 'polypeptide(L)'
;MTSQPALPHGNFDHRMAVFAADDEFLAAALPFLTEALAAPGEPPPVAIAAPGNLDLLRDALGSDAKSVGLVPHTEWYTGSAANALAQGAGYLAVNAGPGGRIHLLMEPVWGGRAGRSPRETAEWIRYEALANLLFAPLATTALCAYDARVAGPAIVAAARRAHPDTDVYEDPVRLAAELDAVPLPPLPADAERPPGPVPTAGAVRGWASAHGLTAADAELFALAVTEAAAALGPLDGALLWGEAPACVCELRMARRLDDPLAGFVPPPSTELEPGQGLWFARQVCAYVDVRDEGEGTSVRLQYG
;
A
#
# COMPACT_ATOMS: atom_id res chain seq x y z
N MET A 1 25.08 -7.63 21.31
CA MET A 1 25.21 -6.18 21.02
C MET A 1 25.80 -6.04 19.63
N THR A 2 24.94 -5.97 18.63
CA THR A 2 25.32 -5.68 17.24
C THR A 2 24.75 -4.31 16.93
N SER A 3 25.63 -3.33 16.82
CA SER A 3 25.33 -1.96 16.46
C SER A 3 24.74 -1.92 15.07
N GLN A 4 23.47 -1.54 14.97
CA GLN A 4 22.80 -1.17 13.74
C GLN A 4 23.55 0.04 13.15
N PRO A 5 23.95 0.04 11.87
CA PRO A 5 24.51 1.24 11.25
C PRO A 5 23.42 2.33 11.28
N ALA A 6 23.74 3.49 11.83
CA ALA A 6 22.89 4.67 11.71
C ALA A 6 22.79 5.02 10.21
N LEU A 7 21.61 4.85 9.63
CA LEU A 7 21.33 5.28 8.27
C LEU A 7 21.46 6.82 8.23
N PRO A 8 22.15 7.39 7.22
CA PRO A 8 22.10 8.84 7.01
C PRO A 8 20.64 9.26 6.88
N HIS A 9 20.20 10.25 7.66
CA HIS A 9 18.81 10.70 7.70
C HIS A 9 18.36 11.18 6.31
N GLY A 10 17.66 10.33 5.56
CA GLY A 10 16.64 10.81 4.65
C GLY A 10 15.53 11.43 5.49
N ASN A 11 14.97 12.54 5.03
CA ASN A 11 13.80 13.15 5.66
C ASN A 11 12.68 13.07 4.63
N PHE A 12 12.01 11.92 4.59
CA PHE A 12 10.82 11.75 3.76
C PHE A 12 9.81 12.83 4.12
N ASP A 13 9.49 13.67 3.15
CA ASP A 13 8.64 14.83 3.34
C ASP A 13 7.28 14.55 2.69
N HIS A 14 6.29 14.23 3.54
CA HIS A 14 4.99 13.72 3.13
C HIS A 14 3.91 14.79 3.31
N ARG A 15 3.72 15.60 2.27
CA ARG A 15 2.83 16.75 2.26
C ARG A 15 1.46 16.37 1.69
N MET A 16 0.42 17.09 2.08
CA MET A 16 -0.89 16.99 1.42
C MET A 16 -1.43 18.35 0.99
N ALA A 17 -2.22 18.33 -0.08
CA ALA A 17 -3.07 19.44 -0.49
C ALA A 17 -4.49 18.94 -0.74
N VAL A 18 -5.49 19.76 -0.37
CA VAL A 18 -6.90 19.50 -0.66
C VAL A 18 -7.39 20.62 -1.58
N PHE A 19 -8.08 20.25 -2.65
CA PHE A 19 -8.65 21.19 -3.60
C PHE A 19 -10.08 20.82 -3.95
N ALA A 20 -10.90 21.81 -4.23
CA ALA A 20 -12.28 21.67 -4.70
C ALA A 20 -12.49 22.29 -6.09
N ALA A 21 -11.46 22.91 -6.65
CA ALA A 21 -11.47 23.53 -7.97
C ALA A 21 -10.08 23.44 -8.65
N ASP A 22 -10.07 23.65 -9.96
CA ASP A 22 -8.90 23.50 -10.81
C ASP A 22 -7.81 24.54 -10.51
N ASP A 23 -8.21 25.76 -10.14
CA ASP A 23 -7.32 26.84 -9.71
C ASP A 23 -6.68 26.55 -8.34
N GLU A 24 -7.44 25.95 -7.41
CA GLU A 24 -6.92 25.48 -6.13
C GLU A 24 -5.91 24.34 -6.32
N PHE A 25 -6.16 23.41 -7.25
CA PHE A 25 -5.18 22.38 -7.62
C PHE A 25 -3.88 23.00 -8.14
N LEU A 26 -3.97 23.93 -9.09
CA LEU A 26 -2.79 24.62 -9.63
C LEU A 26 -2.06 25.44 -8.56
N ALA A 27 -2.78 26.09 -7.66
CA ALA A 27 -2.22 26.86 -6.57
C ALA A 27 -1.37 26.01 -5.61
N ALA A 28 -1.71 24.73 -5.44
CA ALA A 28 -0.91 23.77 -4.65
C ALA A 28 0.22 23.14 -5.48
N ALA A 29 -0.07 22.74 -6.72
CA ALA A 29 0.84 21.94 -7.54
C ALA A 29 2.00 22.76 -8.13
N LEU A 30 1.76 23.99 -8.60
CA LEU A 30 2.78 24.79 -9.28
C LEU A 30 3.93 25.21 -8.35
N PRO A 31 3.69 25.66 -7.10
CA PRO A 31 4.79 25.93 -6.17
C PRO A 31 5.64 24.69 -5.89
N PHE A 32 5.00 23.53 -5.70
CA PHE A 32 5.69 22.25 -5.47
C PHE A 32 6.57 21.84 -6.65
N LEU A 33 6.05 21.91 -7.88
CA LEU A 33 6.84 21.59 -9.08
C LEU A 33 7.94 22.62 -9.33
N THR A 34 7.72 23.89 -8.99
CA THR A 34 8.76 24.93 -9.09
C THR A 34 9.88 24.70 -8.08
N GLU A 35 9.56 24.33 -6.85
CA GLU A 35 10.52 23.90 -5.82
C GLU A 35 11.39 22.75 -6.35
N ALA A 36 10.76 21.72 -6.92
CA ALA A 36 11.44 20.57 -7.48
C ALA A 36 12.36 20.91 -8.66
N LEU A 37 11.90 21.74 -9.61
CA LEU A 37 12.70 22.16 -10.77
C LEU A 37 13.89 23.04 -10.38
N ALA A 38 13.80 23.74 -9.25
CA ALA A 38 14.89 24.54 -8.71
C ALA A 38 15.89 23.72 -7.86
N ALA A 39 15.55 22.46 -7.49
CA ALA A 39 16.35 21.62 -6.63
C ALA A 39 17.63 21.11 -7.35
N PRO A 40 18.84 21.54 -6.94
CA PRO A 40 20.05 21.22 -7.68
C PRO A 40 20.41 19.73 -7.62
N GLY A 41 20.57 19.11 -8.78
CA GLY A 41 21.03 17.72 -8.88
C GLY A 41 19.97 16.68 -8.49
N GLU A 42 18.70 17.08 -8.39
CA GLU A 42 17.58 16.16 -8.31
C GLU A 42 17.12 15.73 -9.72
N PRO A 43 16.63 14.48 -9.88
CA PRO A 43 15.93 14.07 -11.09
C PRO A 43 14.70 14.94 -11.36
N PRO A 44 14.20 14.96 -12.61
CA PRO A 44 12.92 15.61 -12.95
C PRO A 44 11.78 15.18 -12.00
N PRO A 45 10.95 16.12 -11.49
CA PRO A 45 9.77 15.76 -10.72
C PRO A 45 8.76 14.99 -11.56
N VAL A 46 7.88 14.26 -10.89
CA VAL A 46 6.78 13.53 -11.53
C VAL A 46 5.46 13.97 -10.94
N ALA A 47 4.50 14.31 -11.80
CA ALA A 47 3.11 14.49 -11.44
C ALA A 47 2.29 13.30 -11.91
N ILE A 48 1.74 12.57 -10.95
CA ILE A 48 0.85 11.44 -11.12
C ILE A 48 -0.56 11.95 -10.79
N ALA A 49 -1.32 12.34 -11.81
CA ALA A 49 -2.59 13.05 -11.61
C ALA A 49 -3.67 12.63 -12.61
N ALA A 50 -4.91 13.04 -12.35
CA ALA A 50 -6.00 12.88 -13.30
C ALA A 50 -5.63 13.50 -14.66
N PRO A 51 -6.01 12.90 -15.81
CA PRO A 51 -5.65 13.45 -17.12
C PRO A 51 -5.97 14.94 -17.30
N GLY A 52 -7.14 15.38 -16.82
CA GLY A 52 -7.51 16.81 -16.84
C GLY A 52 -6.57 17.69 -16.01
N ASN A 53 -6.15 17.23 -14.83
CA ASN A 53 -5.18 17.94 -14.00
C ASN A 53 -3.78 17.99 -14.65
N LEU A 54 -3.37 16.93 -15.36
CA LEU A 54 -2.13 16.94 -16.14
C LEU A 54 -2.19 17.93 -17.32
N ASP A 55 -3.35 18.10 -17.95
CA ASP A 55 -3.55 19.09 -19.00
C ASP A 55 -3.43 20.51 -18.43
N LEU A 56 -4.04 20.78 -17.28
CA LEU A 56 -3.90 22.06 -16.55
C LEU A 56 -2.43 22.35 -16.21
N LEU A 57 -1.68 21.36 -15.71
CA LEU A 57 -0.24 21.51 -15.43
C LEU A 57 0.55 21.82 -16.69
N ARG A 58 0.26 21.13 -17.80
CA ARG A 58 0.96 21.35 -19.07
C ARG A 58 0.76 22.78 -19.59
N ASP A 59 -0.47 23.28 -19.53
CA ASP A 59 -0.80 24.63 -19.97
C ASP A 59 -0.13 25.69 -19.07
N ALA A 60 -0.15 25.48 -17.76
CA ALA A 60 0.42 26.41 -16.79
C ALA A 60 1.96 26.43 -16.78
N LEU A 61 2.62 25.28 -16.95
CA LEU A 61 4.09 25.16 -16.97
C LEU A 61 4.70 25.60 -18.32
N GLY A 62 3.91 25.58 -19.40
CA GLY A 62 4.39 25.94 -20.73
C GLY A 62 5.61 25.12 -21.14
N SER A 63 6.74 25.79 -21.43
CA SER A 63 7.97 25.12 -21.87
C SER A 63 8.61 24.22 -20.81
N ASP A 64 8.32 24.46 -19.53
CA ASP A 64 8.93 23.72 -18.42
C ASP A 64 8.25 22.36 -18.22
N ALA A 65 7.08 22.13 -18.81
CA ALA A 65 6.38 20.86 -18.78
C ALA A 65 7.22 19.69 -19.31
N LYS A 66 8.17 19.95 -20.22
CA LYS A 66 9.11 18.93 -20.75
C LYS A 66 10.10 18.41 -19.70
N SER A 67 10.26 19.14 -18.59
CA SER A 67 11.14 18.82 -17.47
C SER A 67 10.36 18.20 -16.30
N VAL A 68 9.09 17.86 -16.49
CA VAL A 68 8.23 17.19 -15.51
C VAL A 68 7.68 15.90 -16.13
N GLY A 69 7.84 14.78 -15.44
CA GLY A 69 7.15 13.55 -15.81
C GLY A 69 5.66 13.69 -15.55
N LEU A 70 4.81 13.57 -16.57
CA LEU A 70 3.36 13.63 -16.43
C LEU A 70 2.79 12.23 -16.66
N VAL A 71 2.23 11.63 -15.62
CA VAL A 71 1.73 10.24 -15.64
C VAL A 71 0.25 10.22 -15.26
N PRO A 72 -0.65 9.70 -16.11
CA PRO A 72 -2.05 9.51 -15.74
C PRO A 72 -2.16 8.64 -14.49
N HIS A 73 -2.89 9.11 -13.48
CA HIS A 73 -3.05 8.39 -12.22
C HIS A 73 -3.70 7.00 -12.40
N THR A 74 -4.46 6.77 -13.47
CA THR A 74 -5.04 5.47 -13.84
C THR A 74 -4.01 4.45 -14.33
N GLU A 75 -2.86 4.92 -14.82
CA GLU A 75 -1.73 4.06 -15.20
C GLU A 75 -0.84 3.76 -13.99
N TRP A 76 -0.88 4.61 -12.96
CA TRP A 76 -0.10 4.43 -11.75
C TRP A 76 -0.82 3.59 -10.68
N TYR A 77 -2.08 3.89 -10.43
CA TYR A 77 -2.87 3.22 -9.40
C TYR A 77 -3.61 2.01 -9.96
N THR A 78 -2.83 1.03 -10.42
CA THR A 78 -3.34 -0.24 -10.91
C THR A 78 -3.32 -1.27 -9.77
N GLY A 79 -4.47 -1.82 -9.39
CA GLY A 79 -4.56 -2.81 -8.31
C GLY A 79 -4.86 -2.23 -6.93
N SER A 80 -4.26 -2.82 -5.89
CA SER A 80 -4.48 -2.47 -4.47
C SER A 80 -3.57 -1.33 -4.01
N ALA A 81 -3.80 -0.83 -2.79
CA ALA A 81 -2.86 0.07 -2.13
C ALA A 81 -1.45 -0.54 -2.02
N ALA A 82 -1.36 -1.86 -1.80
CA ALA A 82 -0.10 -2.60 -1.77
C ALA A 82 0.63 -2.57 -3.13
N ASN A 83 -0.11 -2.73 -4.23
CA ASN A 83 0.45 -2.66 -5.58
C ASN A 83 0.92 -1.24 -5.91
N ALA A 84 0.14 -0.22 -5.55
CA ALA A 84 0.50 1.18 -5.76
C ALA A 84 1.77 1.57 -4.98
N LEU A 85 1.90 1.13 -3.72
CA LEU A 85 3.10 1.37 -2.93
C LEU A 85 4.32 0.64 -3.50
N ALA A 86 4.16 -0.63 -3.90
CA ALA A 86 5.22 -1.39 -4.55
C ALA A 86 5.70 -0.72 -5.85
N GLN A 87 4.77 -0.21 -6.67
CA GLN A 87 5.08 0.57 -7.86
C GLN A 87 5.85 1.85 -7.51
N GLY A 88 5.45 2.58 -6.47
CA GLY A 88 6.18 3.75 -5.98
C GLY A 88 7.60 3.41 -5.54
N ALA A 89 7.77 2.37 -4.74
CA ALA A 89 9.09 1.92 -4.29
C ALA A 89 10.00 1.49 -5.46
N GLY A 90 9.46 0.74 -6.42
CA GLY A 90 10.19 0.36 -7.63
C GLY A 90 10.58 1.56 -8.49
N TYR A 91 9.68 2.55 -8.61
CA TYR A 91 9.97 3.79 -9.31
C TYR A 91 11.10 4.57 -8.65
N LEU A 92 11.07 4.71 -7.31
CA LEU A 92 12.12 5.39 -6.54
C LEU A 92 13.47 4.68 -6.69
N ALA A 93 13.49 3.34 -6.66
CA ALA A 93 14.72 2.57 -6.82
C ALA A 93 15.43 2.81 -8.18
N VAL A 94 14.66 3.12 -9.23
CA VAL A 94 15.18 3.31 -10.59
C VAL A 94 15.45 4.79 -10.91
N ASN A 95 14.59 5.69 -10.45
CA ASN A 95 14.54 7.07 -10.95
C ASN A 95 15.00 8.11 -9.93
N ALA A 96 15.05 7.78 -8.65
CA ALA A 96 15.45 8.75 -7.64
C ALA A 96 16.96 9.01 -7.65
N GLY A 97 17.34 10.22 -7.25
CA GLY A 97 18.73 10.62 -7.07
C GLY A 97 19.36 10.00 -5.82
N PRO A 98 20.64 10.32 -5.53
CA PRO A 98 21.33 9.81 -4.35
C PRO A 98 20.55 10.05 -3.06
N GLY A 99 20.34 9.00 -2.27
CA GLY A 99 19.54 9.06 -1.04
C GLY A 99 18.03 9.08 -1.27
N GLY A 100 17.54 8.73 -2.46
CA GLY A 100 16.10 8.72 -2.78
C GLY A 100 15.52 10.09 -3.09
N ARG A 101 16.36 11.07 -3.45
CA ARG A 101 15.90 12.43 -3.78
C ARG A 101 15.09 12.46 -5.05
N ILE A 102 13.84 12.87 -4.94
CA ILE A 102 12.92 13.16 -6.05
C ILE A 102 11.66 13.80 -5.47
N HIS A 103 10.97 14.58 -6.30
CA HIS A 103 9.67 15.15 -5.99
C HIS A 103 8.55 14.41 -6.72
N LEU A 104 7.55 13.93 -5.98
CA LEU A 104 6.39 13.22 -6.50
C LEU A 104 5.10 13.96 -6.11
N LEU A 105 4.38 14.49 -7.09
CA LEU A 105 2.99 14.90 -6.91
C LEU A 105 2.11 13.70 -7.21
N MET A 106 1.22 13.34 -6.28
CA MET A 106 0.45 12.11 -6.31
C MET A 106 -1.03 12.41 -6.08
N GLU A 107 -1.91 12.05 -7.01
CA GLU A 107 -3.36 12.17 -6.86
C GLU A 107 -4.03 10.78 -6.84
N PRO A 108 -4.21 10.15 -5.66
CA PRO A 108 -4.87 8.86 -5.55
C PRO A 108 -6.30 8.87 -6.13
N VAL A 109 -6.71 7.76 -6.75
CA VAL A 109 -8.01 7.62 -7.42
C VAL A 109 -9.13 7.27 -6.43
N TRP A 110 -9.56 8.25 -5.62
CA TRP A 110 -10.61 8.04 -4.61
C TRP A 110 -11.99 7.71 -5.21
N GLY A 111 -12.30 8.17 -6.42
CA GLY A 111 -13.51 7.75 -7.14
C GLY A 111 -13.47 6.33 -7.71
N GLY A 112 -12.32 5.63 -7.58
CA GLY A 112 -12.10 4.28 -8.06
C GLY A 112 -12.07 3.25 -6.94
N ARG A 113 -11.13 2.29 -7.01
CA ARG A 113 -11.02 1.23 -6.00
C ARG A 113 -10.80 1.77 -4.58
N ALA A 114 -9.97 2.80 -4.42
CA ALA A 114 -9.57 3.30 -3.11
C ALA A 114 -10.75 3.80 -2.25
N GLY A 115 -11.76 4.43 -2.87
CA GLY A 115 -12.94 4.93 -2.18
C GLY A 115 -14.20 4.07 -2.32
N ARG A 116 -14.14 2.89 -2.97
CA ARG A 116 -15.35 2.09 -3.27
C ARG A 116 -16.00 1.47 -2.02
N SER A 117 -15.26 1.32 -0.93
CA SER A 117 -15.77 0.76 0.32
C SER A 117 -14.96 1.26 1.52
N PRO A 118 -15.53 1.25 2.74
CA PRO A 118 -14.79 1.58 3.96
C PRO A 118 -13.53 0.73 4.16
N ARG A 119 -13.56 -0.54 3.73
CA ARG A 119 -12.43 -1.47 3.83
C ARG A 119 -11.27 -1.06 2.92
N GLU A 120 -11.56 -0.68 1.68
CA GLU A 120 -10.55 -0.20 0.74
C GLU A 120 -9.98 1.15 1.19
N THR A 121 -10.84 2.05 1.67
CA THR A 121 -10.40 3.33 2.22
C THR A 121 -9.49 3.12 3.44
N ALA A 122 -9.85 2.22 4.35
CA ALA A 122 -9.00 1.89 5.49
C ALA A 122 -7.64 1.32 5.07
N GLU A 123 -7.61 0.42 4.07
CA GLU A 123 -6.34 -0.11 3.54
C GLU A 123 -5.46 1.01 2.98
N TRP A 124 -6.05 1.90 2.17
CA TRP A 124 -5.34 3.04 1.60
C TRP A 124 -4.79 3.99 2.68
N ILE A 125 -5.61 4.37 3.66
CA ILE A 125 -5.16 5.22 4.76
C ILE A 125 -4.06 4.52 5.60
N ARG A 126 -4.11 3.19 5.75
CA ARG A 126 -3.02 2.44 6.40
C ARG A 126 -1.72 2.60 5.61
N TYR A 127 -1.77 2.48 4.28
CA TYR A 127 -0.60 2.66 3.43
C TYR A 127 -0.08 4.10 3.41
N GLU A 128 -0.97 5.10 3.39
CA GLU A 128 -0.61 6.52 3.53
C GLU A 128 0.13 6.77 4.86
N ALA A 129 -0.36 6.20 5.97
CA ALA A 129 0.30 6.32 7.26
C ALA A 129 1.67 5.65 7.26
N LEU A 130 1.74 4.38 6.85
CA LEU A 130 2.97 3.57 6.87
C LEU A 130 4.01 4.04 5.85
N ALA A 131 3.64 4.79 4.81
CA ALA A 131 4.58 5.43 3.89
C ALA A 131 5.62 6.28 4.64
N ASN A 132 5.20 6.98 5.72
CA ASN A 132 6.10 7.76 6.56
C ASN A 132 7.21 6.92 7.22
N LEU A 133 6.98 5.63 7.47
CA LEU A 133 7.99 4.72 8.02
C LEU A 133 8.78 4.02 6.92
N LEU A 134 8.09 3.58 5.87
CA LEU A 134 8.66 2.80 4.76
C LEU A 134 9.67 3.63 3.96
N PHE A 135 9.36 4.91 3.74
CA PHE A 135 10.21 5.82 2.99
C PHE A 135 11.06 6.72 3.86
N ALA A 136 10.98 6.65 5.20
CA ALA A 136 11.81 7.45 6.11
C ALA A 136 13.31 7.49 5.74
N PRO A 137 13.95 6.40 5.26
CA PRO A 137 15.35 6.45 4.85
C PRO A 137 15.64 7.27 3.58
N LEU A 138 14.61 7.66 2.83
CA LEU A 138 14.71 8.39 1.57
C LEU A 138 14.50 9.88 1.78
N ALA A 139 15.18 10.69 0.98
CA ALA A 139 14.97 12.14 0.88
C ALA A 139 13.96 12.47 -0.22
N THR A 140 12.89 11.67 -0.33
CA THR A 140 11.78 11.92 -1.28
C THR A 140 10.84 12.97 -0.70
N THR A 141 10.40 13.90 -1.52
CA THR A 141 9.33 14.85 -1.19
C THR A 141 8.07 14.45 -1.96
N ALA A 142 7.03 14.05 -1.26
CA ALA A 142 5.75 13.65 -1.82
C ALA A 142 4.67 14.70 -1.50
N LEU A 143 3.90 15.11 -2.51
CA LEU A 143 2.69 15.90 -2.34
C LEU A 143 1.46 15.07 -2.74
N CYS A 144 0.71 14.59 -1.76
CA CYS A 144 -0.56 13.91 -1.99
C CYS A 144 -1.69 14.94 -2.21
N ALA A 145 -2.22 14.99 -3.42
CA ALA A 145 -3.30 15.87 -3.84
C ALA A 145 -4.66 15.17 -3.71
N TYR A 146 -5.58 15.79 -2.97
CA TYR A 146 -6.91 15.27 -2.68
C TYR A 146 -7.99 16.16 -3.31
N ASP A 147 -8.64 15.65 -4.36
CA ASP A 147 -9.81 16.30 -4.94
C ASP A 147 -11.04 16.09 -4.05
N ALA A 148 -11.46 17.11 -3.31
CA ALA A 148 -12.61 17.07 -2.41
C ALA A 148 -13.96 16.90 -3.13
N ARG A 149 -14.01 17.04 -4.46
CA ARG A 149 -15.22 16.76 -5.27
C ARG A 149 -15.50 15.26 -5.36
N VAL A 150 -14.47 14.42 -5.26
CA VAL A 150 -14.56 12.95 -5.32
C VAL A 150 -14.14 12.27 -4.02
N ALA A 151 -13.13 12.79 -3.32
CA ALA A 151 -12.75 12.34 -1.99
C ALA A 151 -13.74 12.91 -0.97
N GLY A 152 -14.61 12.06 -0.43
CA GLY A 152 -15.58 12.47 0.57
C GLY A 152 -14.90 13.04 1.85
N PRO A 153 -15.61 13.85 2.65
CA PRO A 153 -15.05 14.47 3.86
C PRO A 153 -14.37 13.49 4.84
N ALA A 154 -14.88 12.26 4.95
CA ALA A 154 -14.30 11.22 5.80
C ALA A 154 -12.91 10.76 5.31
N ILE A 155 -12.70 10.66 4.00
CA ILE A 155 -11.41 10.31 3.39
C ILE A 155 -10.40 11.42 3.67
N VAL A 156 -10.78 12.67 3.41
CA VAL A 156 -9.89 13.83 3.65
C VAL A 156 -9.54 13.95 5.13
N ALA A 157 -10.51 13.74 6.03
CA ALA A 157 -10.24 13.74 7.47
C ALA A 157 -9.27 12.63 7.89
N ALA A 158 -9.42 11.42 7.33
CA ALA A 158 -8.51 10.31 7.60
C ALA A 158 -7.11 10.55 7.02
N ALA A 159 -7.03 11.11 5.80
CA ALA A 159 -5.77 11.45 5.15
C ALA A 159 -4.97 12.48 5.95
N ARG A 160 -5.62 13.50 6.52
CA ARG A 160 -4.94 14.48 7.38
C ARG A 160 -4.17 13.81 8.51
N ARG A 161 -4.77 12.81 9.17
CA ARG A 161 -4.13 12.06 10.25
C ARG A 161 -2.84 11.32 9.81
N ALA A 162 -2.66 11.05 8.52
CA ALA A 162 -1.50 10.37 7.95
C ALA A 162 -0.40 11.31 7.43
N HIS A 163 -0.63 12.63 7.36
CA HIS A 163 0.33 13.60 6.80
C HIS A 163 0.90 14.52 7.89
N PRO A 164 2.24 14.53 8.09
CA PRO A 164 2.93 15.31 9.13
C PRO A 164 2.62 16.81 9.19
N ASP A 165 2.35 17.44 8.04
CA ASP A 165 2.11 18.89 7.95
C ASP A 165 0.70 19.32 8.39
N THR A 166 -0.10 18.42 8.95
CA THR A 166 -1.44 18.73 9.46
C THR A 166 -1.49 18.81 10.98
N ASP A 167 -2.47 19.53 11.49
CA ASP A 167 -2.71 19.74 12.93
C ASP A 167 -3.23 18.49 13.67
N VAL A 168 -3.60 17.46 12.92
CA VAL A 168 -4.18 16.21 13.43
C VAL A 168 -3.34 14.99 13.06
N TYR A 169 -2.08 15.18 12.67
CA TYR A 169 -1.16 14.09 12.36
C TYR A 169 -1.01 13.13 13.56
N GLU A 170 -1.03 11.83 13.27
CA GLU A 170 -0.90 10.78 14.25
C GLU A 170 0.28 9.86 13.94
N ASP A 171 0.79 9.21 15.00
CA ASP A 171 1.81 8.16 14.84
C ASP A 171 1.32 7.07 13.87
N PRO A 172 2.10 6.71 12.83
CA PRO A 172 1.67 5.75 11.82
C PRO A 172 1.27 4.38 12.39
N VAL A 173 1.97 3.89 13.42
CA VAL A 173 1.69 2.58 14.04
C VAL A 173 0.37 2.64 14.81
N ARG A 174 0.12 3.74 15.52
CA ARG A 174 -1.15 3.97 16.21
C ARG A 174 -2.33 4.05 15.24
N LEU A 175 -2.19 4.80 14.14
CA LEU A 175 -3.24 4.92 13.13
C LEU A 175 -3.52 3.57 12.46
N ALA A 176 -2.49 2.81 12.10
CA ALA A 176 -2.65 1.45 11.58
C ALA A 176 -3.38 0.52 12.58
N ALA A 177 -2.98 0.55 13.86
CA ALA A 177 -3.63 -0.25 14.90
C ALA A 177 -5.11 0.12 15.13
N GLU A 178 -5.47 1.40 15.00
CA GLU A 178 -6.88 1.83 15.06
C GLU A 178 -7.70 1.26 13.91
N LEU A 179 -7.15 1.28 12.68
CA LEU A 179 -7.79 0.69 11.50
C LEU A 179 -7.92 -0.84 11.65
N ASP A 180 -6.93 -1.47 12.29
CA ASP A 180 -6.92 -2.91 12.58
C ASP A 180 -7.79 -3.31 13.79
N ALA A 181 -8.31 -2.34 14.56
CA ALA A 181 -9.27 -2.60 15.62
C ALA A 181 -10.70 -2.83 15.10
N VAL A 182 -10.98 -2.46 13.84
CA VAL A 182 -12.27 -2.75 13.20
C VAL A 182 -12.43 -4.27 13.05
N PRO A 183 -13.46 -4.89 13.66
CA PRO A 183 -13.61 -6.34 13.61
C PRO A 183 -13.75 -6.87 12.18
N LEU A 184 -13.07 -7.97 11.90
CA LEU A 184 -13.27 -8.72 10.68
C LEU A 184 -14.62 -9.45 10.68
N PRO A 185 -15.18 -9.80 9.51
CA PRO A 185 -16.32 -10.69 9.44
C PRO A 185 -16.06 -11.97 10.25
N PRO A 186 -17.07 -12.49 10.98
CA PRO A 186 -16.91 -13.68 11.80
C PRO A 186 -16.54 -14.89 10.95
N LEU A 187 -15.81 -15.83 11.55
CA LEU A 187 -15.50 -17.11 10.92
C LEU A 187 -16.82 -17.84 10.57
N PRO A 188 -17.02 -18.27 9.32
CA PRO A 188 -18.24 -18.97 8.95
C PRO A 188 -18.22 -20.43 9.46
N ALA A 189 -19.42 -21.00 9.61
CA ALA A 189 -19.58 -22.34 10.20
C ALA A 189 -19.07 -23.48 9.30
N ASP A 190 -18.90 -23.22 8.01
CA ASP A 190 -18.39 -24.12 6.99
C ASP A 190 -16.86 -24.02 6.80
N ALA A 191 -16.16 -23.25 7.66
CA ALA A 191 -14.72 -23.17 7.59
C ALA A 191 -14.04 -24.54 7.79
N GLU A 192 -13.19 -24.90 6.83
CA GLU A 192 -12.51 -26.19 6.77
C GLU A 192 -11.10 -26.10 7.32
N ARG A 193 -10.65 -27.17 7.99
CA ARG A 193 -9.25 -27.30 8.43
C ARG A 193 -8.47 -28.10 7.38
N PRO A 194 -7.43 -27.53 6.75
CA PRO A 194 -6.54 -28.31 5.91
C PRO A 194 -5.74 -29.33 6.74
N PRO A 195 -5.15 -30.37 6.12
CA PRO A 195 -4.33 -31.33 6.82
C PRO A 195 -3.09 -30.70 7.46
N GLY A 196 -2.94 -30.83 8.77
CA GLY A 196 -1.81 -30.30 9.54
C GLY A 196 -1.96 -28.81 9.92
N PRO A 197 -1.05 -28.29 10.77
CA PRO A 197 -1.12 -26.89 11.22
C PRO A 197 -0.69 -25.89 10.15
N VAL A 198 0.17 -26.32 9.22
CA VAL A 198 0.66 -25.51 8.10
C VAL A 198 0.07 -26.08 6.80
N PRO A 199 -0.75 -25.32 6.06
CA PRO A 199 -1.36 -25.83 4.84
C PRO A 199 -0.31 -25.99 3.73
N THR A 200 -0.37 -27.12 3.01
CA THR A 200 0.49 -27.33 1.84
C THR A 200 -0.07 -26.63 0.61
N ALA A 201 0.79 -26.23 -0.33
CA ALA A 201 0.36 -25.62 -1.60
C ALA A 201 -0.67 -26.49 -2.33
N GLY A 202 -0.46 -27.82 -2.36
CA GLY A 202 -1.39 -28.76 -2.99
C GLY A 202 -2.76 -28.80 -2.32
N ALA A 203 -2.83 -28.69 -0.99
CA ALA A 203 -4.09 -28.67 -0.26
C ALA A 203 -4.88 -27.38 -0.53
N VAL A 204 -4.22 -26.22 -0.43
CA VAL A 204 -4.87 -24.92 -0.70
C VAL A 204 -5.34 -24.83 -2.13
N ARG A 205 -4.50 -25.22 -3.10
CA ARG A 205 -4.85 -25.22 -4.52
C ARG A 205 -6.03 -26.14 -4.82
N GLY A 206 -5.97 -27.37 -4.32
CA GLY A 206 -7.04 -28.35 -4.54
C GLY A 206 -8.37 -27.88 -3.94
N TRP A 207 -8.34 -27.32 -2.74
CA TRP A 207 -9.51 -26.72 -2.10
C TRP A 207 -10.04 -25.53 -2.91
N ALA A 208 -9.17 -24.58 -3.31
CA ALA A 208 -9.58 -23.39 -4.03
C ALA A 208 -10.12 -23.68 -5.44
N SER A 209 -9.55 -24.64 -6.16
CA SER A 209 -10.12 -25.15 -7.42
C SER A 209 -11.50 -25.76 -7.23
N ALA A 210 -11.70 -26.54 -6.16
CA ALA A 210 -13.00 -27.13 -5.84
C ALA A 210 -14.05 -26.06 -5.50
N HIS A 211 -13.60 -24.90 -5.02
CA HIS A 211 -14.44 -23.74 -4.69
C HIS A 211 -14.51 -22.69 -5.81
N GLY A 212 -14.14 -23.07 -7.04
CA GLY A 212 -14.45 -22.32 -8.25
C GLY A 212 -13.35 -21.39 -8.77
N LEU A 213 -12.18 -21.30 -8.11
CA LEU A 213 -11.06 -20.55 -8.69
C LEU A 213 -10.53 -21.27 -9.94
N THR A 214 -10.09 -20.49 -10.93
CA THR A 214 -9.40 -21.05 -12.09
C THR A 214 -8.12 -21.75 -11.64
N ALA A 215 -7.56 -22.64 -12.47
CA ALA A 215 -6.32 -23.33 -12.13
C ALA A 215 -5.15 -22.35 -11.87
N ALA A 216 -5.10 -21.24 -12.61
CA ALA A 216 -4.10 -20.19 -12.44
C ALA A 216 -4.30 -19.42 -11.12
N ASP A 217 -5.53 -19.04 -10.81
CA ASP A 217 -5.85 -18.29 -9.60
C ASP A 217 -5.66 -19.15 -8.34
N ALA A 218 -6.03 -20.43 -8.41
CA ALA A 218 -5.84 -21.38 -7.32
C ALA A 218 -4.34 -21.65 -7.05
N GLU A 219 -3.50 -21.69 -8.10
CA GLU A 219 -2.05 -21.78 -7.95
C GLU A 219 -1.49 -20.53 -7.28
N LEU A 220 -1.91 -19.34 -7.74
CA LEU A 220 -1.43 -18.07 -7.22
C LEU A 220 -1.85 -17.85 -5.75
N PHE A 221 -3.09 -18.19 -5.41
CA PHE A 221 -3.59 -18.15 -4.04
C PHE A 221 -2.83 -19.14 -3.13
N ALA A 222 -2.61 -20.37 -3.60
CA ALA A 222 -1.82 -21.36 -2.85
C ALA A 222 -0.40 -20.87 -2.59
N LEU A 223 0.24 -20.27 -3.59
CA LEU A 223 1.56 -19.67 -3.45
C LEU A 223 1.56 -18.56 -2.38
N ALA A 224 0.62 -17.60 -2.45
CA ALA A 224 0.49 -16.54 -1.47
C ALA A 224 0.31 -17.06 -0.02
N VAL A 225 -0.51 -18.09 0.17
CA VAL A 225 -0.70 -18.73 1.47
C VAL A 225 0.58 -19.38 1.98
N THR A 226 1.31 -20.11 1.12
CA THR A 226 2.55 -20.76 1.52
C THR A 226 3.70 -19.80 1.79
N GLU A 227 3.80 -18.70 1.04
CA GLU A 227 4.74 -17.61 1.29
C GLU A 227 4.47 -16.95 2.64
N ALA A 228 3.21 -16.61 2.91
CA ALA A 228 2.81 -16.08 4.22
C ALA A 228 3.15 -17.07 5.33
N ALA A 229 2.77 -18.34 5.20
CA ALA A 229 3.06 -19.36 6.20
C ALA A 229 4.58 -19.50 6.47
N ALA A 230 5.41 -19.46 5.43
CA ALA A 230 6.86 -19.52 5.58
C ALA A 230 7.42 -18.29 6.31
N ALA A 231 6.95 -17.08 5.99
CA ALA A 231 7.38 -15.83 6.64
C ALA A 231 6.94 -15.74 8.11
N LEU A 232 5.79 -16.31 8.43
CA LEU A 232 5.21 -16.35 9.78
C LEU A 232 5.89 -17.40 10.67
N GLY A 233 6.54 -18.42 10.11
CA GLY A 233 7.21 -19.48 10.86
C GLY A 233 6.21 -20.47 11.48
N PRO A 234 6.43 -20.97 12.71
CA PRO A 234 5.54 -21.97 13.31
C PRO A 234 4.09 -21.49 13.45
N LEU A 235 3.16 -22.26 12.88
CA LEU A 235 1.72 -22.04 12.98
C LEU A 235 1.08 -23.08 13.90
N ASP A 236 -0.02 -22.72 14.56
CA ASP A 236 -0.83 -23.64 15.37
C ASP A 236 -2.09 -24.15 14.63
N GLY A 237 -2.43 -23.52 13.49
CA GLY A 237 -3.49 -23.98 12.62
C GLY A 237 -3.73 -23.07 11.42
N ALA A 238 -4.54 -23.60 10.50
CA ALA A 238 -5.10 -22.85 9.40
C ALA A 238 -6.58 -23.18 9.21
N LEU A 239 -7.31 -22.27 8.58
CA LEU A 239 -8.71 -22.42 8.18
C LEU A 239 -8.88 -21.92 6.76
N LEU A 240 -9.75 -22.59 6.00
CA LEU A 240 -10.11 -22.24 4.62
C LEU A 240 -11.63 -22.08 4.53
N TRP A 241 -12.11 -21.04 3.84
CA TRP A 241 -13.54 -20.85 3.59
C TRP A 241 -13.80 -19.90 2.42
N GLY A 242 -15.06 -19.84 2.00
CA GLY A 242 -15.51 -19.00 0.90
C GLY A 242 -15.46 -19.71 -0.45
N GLU A 243 -15.90 -19.00 -1.47
CA GLU A 243 -15.99 -19.47 -2.85
C GLU A 243 -15.50 -18.38 -3.80
N ALA A 244 -15.17 -18.78 -5.03
CA ALA A 244 -14.70 -17.86 -6.04
C ALA A 244 -15.67 -16.68 -6.23
N PRO A 245 -15.15 -15.44 -6.37
CA PRO A 245 -13.73 -15.09 -6.43
C PRO A 245 -13.04 -14.93 -5.04
N ALA A 246 -13.80 -14.94 -3.95
CA ALA A 246 -13.35 -14.58 -2.60
C ALA A 246 -13.02 -15.82 -1.73
N CYS A 247 -12.03 -16.60 -2.16
CA CYS A 247 -11.45 -17.65 -1.33
C CYS A 247 -10.58 -17.06 -0.21
N VAL A 248 -10.70 -17.61 1.01
CA VAL A 248 -10.01 -17.10 2.20
C VAL A 248 -9.20 -18.19 2.88
N CYS A 249 -8.00 -17.83 3.34
CA CYS A 249 -7.19 -18.65 4.24
C CYS A 249 -6.80 -17.82 5.46
N GLU A 250 -7.08 -18.33 6.65
CA GLU A 250 -6.58 -17.75 7.90
C GLU A 250 -5.52 -18.65 8.49
N LEU A 251 -4.34 -18.07 8.69
CA LEU A 251 -3.20 -18.68 9.37
C LEU A 251 -3.17 -18.19 10.81
N ARG A 252 -2.88 -19.09 11.75
CA ARG A 252 -2.85 -18.76 13.18
C ARG A 252 -1.51 -19.13 13.81
N MET A 253 -1.08 -18.30 14.75
CA MET A 253 0.11 -18.55 15.55
C MET A 253 -0.11 -18.13 17.00
N ALA A 254 0.51 -18.88 17.92
CA ALA A 254 0.50 -18.61 19.36
C ALA A 254 1.56 -17.59 19.80
N ARG A 255 1.83 -16.58 18.96
CA ARG A 255 2.73 -15.46 19.25
C ARG A 255 2.23 -14.18 18.60
N ARG A 256 2.65 -13.04 19.13
CA ARG A 256 2.40 -11.73 18.50
C ARG A 256 3.35 -11.49 17.34
N LEU A 257 2.86 -10.79 16.32
CA LEU A 257 3.66 -10.23 15.23
C LEU A 257 3.89 -8.75 15.54
N ASP A 258 5.00 -8.45 16.22
CA ASP A 258 5.26 -7.11 16.76
C ASP A 258 5.82 -6.12 15.71
N ASP A 259 6.26 -6.59 14.55
CA ASP A 259 6.75 -5.74 13.47
C ASP A 259 5.57 -5.09 12.71
N PRO A 260 5.33 -3.78 12.85
CA PRO A 260 4.21 -3.10 12.19
C PRO A 260 4.39 -3.02 10.67
N LEU A 261 5.61 -3.24 10.15
CA LEU A 261 5.91 -3.23 8.72
C LEU A 261 5.96 -4.63 8.12
N ALA A 262 5.58 -5.67 8.87
CA ALA A 262 5.57 -7.04 8.38
C ALA A 262 4.71 -7.19 7.12
N GLY A 263 5.38 -7.47 6.00
CA GLY A 263 4.76 -7.57 4.67
C GLY A 263 4.56 -6.24 3.93
N PHE A 264 4.84 -5.09 4.55
CA PHE A 264 4.74 -3.78 3.89
C PHE A 264 6.03 -3.37 3.18
N VAL A 265 7.19 -3.81 3.69
CA VAL A 265 8.51 -3.48 3.12
C VAL A 265 8.72 -4.20 1.78
N PRO A 266 8.90 -3.48 0.67
CA PRO A 266 9.23 -4.10 -0.61
C PRO A 266 10.61 -4.77 -0.58
N PRO A 267 10.77 -5.93 -1.24
CA PRO A 267 12.07 -6.55 -1.40
C PRO A 267 12.97 -5.71 -2.32
N PRO A 268 14.30 -5.93 -2.30
CA PRO A 268 15.22 -5.19 -3.17
C PRO A 268 14.98 -5.42 -4.67
N SER A 269 14.38 -6.54 -5.04
CA SER A 269 13.96 -6.83 -6.42
C SER A 269 12.59 -6.22 -6.68
N THR A 270 12.41 -5.61 -7.84
CA THR A 270 11.11 -5.14 -8.32
C THR A 270 10.27 -6.25 -8.96
N GLU A 271 10.86 -7.42 -9.21
CA GLU A 271 10.15 -8.58 -9.76
C GLU A 271 9.36 -9.29 -8.64
N LEU A 272 8.12 -9.68 -8.96
CA LEU A 272 7.27 -10.45 -8.07
C LEU A 272 7.67 -11.92 -8.14
N GLU A 273 8.32 -12.42 -7.10
CA GLU A 273 8.94 -13.74 -7.05
C GLU A 273 8.57 -14.48 -5.75
N PRO A 274 8.48 -15.83 -5.77
CA PRO A 274 8.44 -16.62 -4.55
C PRO A 274 9.63 -16.30 -3.60
N GLY A 275 9.43 -16.48 -2.30
CA GLY A 275 10.37 -16.18 -1.23
C GLY A 275 10.23 -14.78 -0.61
N GLN A 276 9.28 -13.97 -1.10
CA GLN A 276 9.04 -12.60 -0.60
C GLN A 276 7.98 -12.55 0.52
N GLY A 277 7.45 -13.70 0.94
CA GLY A 277 6.70 -13.83 2.20
C GLY A 277 5.38 -13.05 2.23
N LEU A 278 5.11 -12.38 3.36
CA LEU A 278 3.90 -11.56 3.52
C LEU A 278 3.80 -10.42 2.50
N TRP A 279 4.93 -9.93 1.97
CA TRP A 279 4.89 -8.91 0.93
C TRP A 279 4.29 -9.47 -0.36
N PHE A 280 4.72 -10.66 -0.78
CA PHE A 280 4.14 -11.37 -1.93
C PHE A 280 2.63 -11.57 -1.75
N ALA A 281 2.22 -12.03 -0.57
CA ALA A 281 0.81 -12.23 -0.25
C ALA A 281 -0.01 -10.93 -0.44
N ARG A 282 0.52 -9.77 -0.04
CA ARG A 282 -0.14 -8.46 -0.26
C ARG A 282 -0.18 -8.01 -1.72
N GLN A 283 0.74 -8.48 -2.55
CA GLN A 283 0.71 -8.20 -4.00
C GLN A 283 -0.34 -9.04 -4.73
N VAL A 284 -0.62 -10.24 -4.24
CA VAL A 284 -1.53 -11.22 -4.86
C VAL A 284 -2.95 -11.13 -4.33
N CYS A 285 -3.11 -11.13 -3.01
CA CYS A 285 -4.42 -11.18 -2.37
C CYS A 285 -5.06 -9.80 -2.36
N ALA A 286 -6.38 -9.75 -2.56
CA ALA A 286 -7.17 -8.54 -2.39
C ALA A 286 -6.98 -7.92 -0.99
N TYR A 287 -6.86 -8.78 0.04
CA TYR A 287 -6.57 -8.37 1.41
C TYR A 287 -5.65 -9.34 2.14
N VAL A 288 -4.78 -8.80 2.99
CA VAL A 288 -4.01 -9.52 4.00
C VAL A 288 -4.17 -8.79 5.34
N ASP A 289 -5.06 -9.32 6.17
CA ASP A 289 -5.33 -8.79 7.50
C ASP A 289 -4.43 -9.47 8.53
N VAL A 290 -3.67 -8.69 9.29
CA VAL A 290 -2.91 -9.17 10.45
C VAL A 290 -3.64 -8.69 11.69
N ARG A 291 -4.09 -9.62 12.55
CA ARG A 291 -4.88 -9.28 13.74
C ARG A 291 -4.27 -9.87 14.99
N ASP A 292 -4.23 -9.05 16.02
CA ASP A 292 -3.85 -9.45 17.37
C ASP A 292 -5.04 -10.12 18.07
N GLU A 293 -4.84 -11.36 18.52
CA GLU A 293 -5.83 -12.19 19.21
C GLU A 293 -5.52 -12.27 20.73
N GLY A 294 -4.73 -11.32 21.26
CA GLY A 294 -4.29 -11.23 22.66
C GLY A 294 -3.05 -12.07 22.94
N GLU A 295 -3.18 -13.40 22.85
CA GLU A 295 -2.07 -14.36 23.09
C GLU A 295 -1.45 -14.89 21.78
N GLY A 296 -1.93 -14.40 20.63
CA GLY A 296 -1.52 -14.88 19.31
C GLY A 296 -1.82 -13.89 18.20
N THR A 297 -1.51 -14.29 16.97
CA THR A 297 -1.79 -13.51 15.75
C THR A 297 -2.60 -14.37 14.78
N SER A 298 -3.64 -13.79 14.20
CA SER A 298 -4.29 -14.35 13.01
C SER A 298 -3.88 -13.54 11.77
N VAL A 299 -3.58 -14.24 10.68
CA VAL A 299 -3.29 -13.63 9.37
C VAL A 299 -4.28 -14.17 8.36
N ARG A 300 -5.20 -13.33 7.91
CA ARG A 300 -6.27 -13.69 6.98
C ARG A 300 -5.97 -13.16 5.59
N LEU A 301 -5.76 -14.08 4.65
CA LEU A 301 -5.55 -13.80 3.24
C LEU A 301 -6.86 -14.03 2.48
N GLN A 302 -7.35 -13.01 1.79
CA GLN A 302 -8.50 -13.12 0.89
C GLN A 302 -8.05 -12.86 -0.55
N TYR A 303 -8.31 -13.80 -1.46
CA TYR A 303 -7.84 -13.72 -2.85
C TYR A 303 -8.53 -12.62 -3.67
N GLY A 304 -9.85 -12.73 -3.90
CA GLY A 304 -10.65 -11.79 -4.71
C GLY A 304 -11.46 -10.77 -3.92
#